data_AF-A0A3C0XNL8-F1
#
_entry.id   AF-A0A3C0XNL8-F1
#
_cell.length_a   1.000
_cell.length_b   1.000
_cell.length_c   1.000
_cell.angle_alpha   90.00
_cell.angle_beta   90.00
_cell.angle_gamma   90.00
#
_symmetry.space_group_name_H-M   'P 1'
#
loop_
_entity.id
_entity.type
_entity.pdbx_description
1 polymer ?
#
loop_
_entity_poly.entity_id
_entity_poly.type
_entity_poly.pdbx_seq_one_letter_code
_entity_poly.pdbx_strand_id
1 'polypeptide(L)'
;MNGAEPVVTFEGSQADRRNSIEGVDVMCMNCGCGKNEERHKPTDITLSDLTAAAKGHDMEVEKAADNIHDGARALKKSGKIG
;
A
#
# COMPACT_ATOMS: atom_id res chain seq x y z
N MET A 1 47.29 -12.07 -11.30
CA MET A 1 46.38 -12.16 -12.45
C MET A 1 45.00 -11.79 -11.90
N ASN A 2 44.50 -10.61 -12.25
CA ASN A 2 43.32 -9.99 -11.65
C ASN A 2 42.05 -10.52 -12.33
N GLY A 3 41.22 -11.26 -11.61
CA GLY A 3 39.90 -11.68 -12.08
C GLY A 3 38.89 -10.57 -11.85
N ALA A 4 38.55 -9.83 -12.91
CA ALA A 4 37.40 -8.93 -12.92
C ALA A 4 36.21 -9.73 -13.46
N GLU A 5 35.19 -9.94 -12.62
CA GLU A 5 33.91 -10.50 -13.06
C GLU A 5 33.12 -9.42 -13.83
N PRO A 6 32.38 -9.79 -14.89
CA PRO A 6 31.61 -8.82 -15.66
C PRO A 6 30.39 -8.36 -14.87
N VAL A 7 30.35 -7.07 -14.54
CA VAL A 7 29.16 -6.40 -14.01
C VAL A 7 28.14 -6.30 -15.15
N VAL A 8 27.10 -7.13 -15.12
CA VAL A 8 25.96 -7.03 -16.02
C VAL A 8 25.11 -5.84 -15.58
N THR A 9 25.21 -4.72 -16.29
CA THR A 9 24.31 -3.59 -16.10
C THR A 9 22.99 -3.86 -16.81
N PHE A 10 21.95 -4.19 -16.05
CA PHE A 10 20.59 -4.34 -16.56
C PHE A 10 19.96 -2.94 -16.72
N GLU A 11 19.87 -2.45 -17.95
CA GLU A 11 19.18 -1.19 -18.30
C GLU A 11 17.65 -1.39 -18.25
N GLY A 12 17.12 -1.57 -17.03
CA GLY A 12 15.68 -1.59 -16.78
C GLY A 12 15.10 -0.18 -16.86
N SER A 13 14.29 0.06 -17.90
CA SER A 13 13.45 1.24 -18.15
C SER A 13 12.94 1.90 -16.87
N GLN A 14 13.28 3.18 -16.67
CA GLN A 14 12.99 3.96 -15.46
C GLN A 14 11.50 4.33 -15.28
N ALA A 15 10.62 3.96 -16.22
CA ALA A 15 9.23 4.42 -16.24
C ALA A 15 8.31 3.76 -15.19
N ASP A 16 8.73 2.62 -14.62
CA ASP A 16 7.90 1.81 -13.70
C ASP A 16 8.33 1.91 -12.22
N ARG A 17 9.41 2.64 -11.90
CA ARG A 17 9.98 2.73 -10.54
C ARG A 17 9.32 3.78 -9.64
N ARG A 18 8.00 3.92 -9.68
CA ARG A 18 7.29 4.90 -8.85
C ARG A 18 6.59 4.18 -7.71
N ASN A 19 7.33 4.03 -6.61
CA ASN A 19 6.86 3.67 -5.25
C ASN A 19 7.02 2.20 -4.81
N SER A 20 8.26 1.68 -4.87
CA SER A 20 8.66 0.49 -4.10
C SER A 20 9.58 0.92 -2.96
N ILE A 21 9.15 0.69 -1.71
CA ILE A 21 10.05 0.66 -0.56
C ILE A 21 10.60 -0.77 -0.55
N GLU A 22 11.85 -0.95 -0.96
CA GLU A 22 12.56 -2.25 -0.89
C GLU A 22 11.80 -3.45 -1.48
N GLY A 23 11.12 -3.26 -2.63
CA GLY A 23 10.40 -4.34 -3.32
C GLY A 23 9.00 -4.66 -2.77
N VAL A 24 8.48 -3.84 -1.84
CA VAL A 24 7.07 -3.88 -1.43
C VAL A 24 6.28 -2.93 -2.33
N ASP A 25 5.31 -3.45 -3.07
CA ASP A 25 4.37 -2.64 -3.85
C ASP A 25 3.46 -1.86 -2.91
N VAL A 26 3.71 -0.56 -2.79
CA VAL A 26 3.00 0.29 -1.86
C VAL A 26 1.73 0.82 -2.52
N MET A 27 0.57 0.31 -2.12
CA MET A 27 -0.70 0.60 -2.80
C MET A 27 -1.48 1.75 -2.16
N CYS A 28 -2.10 2.58 -3.01
CA CYS A 28 -3.19 3.45 -2.56
C CYS A 28 -4.37 2.57 -2.11
N MET A 29 -4.86 2.80 -0.88
CA MET A 29 -5.90 1.97 -0.26
C MET A 29 -7.25 2.03 -0.99
N ASN A 30 -7.47 3.07 -1.81
CA ASN A 30 -8.73 3.27 -2.53
C ASN A 30 -8.68 2.79 -3.99
N CYS A 31 -7.60 3.05 -4.72
CA CYS A 31 -7.54 2.86 -6.16
C CYS A 31 -6.38 1.97 -6.65
N GLY A 32 -5.47 1.57 -5.77
CA GLY A 32 -4.37 0.67 -6.11
C GLY A 32 -3.30 1.27 -7.04
N CYS A 33 -3.26 2.60 -7.23
CA CYS A 33 -2.33 3.25 -8.16
C CYS A 33 -0.87 3.33 -7.69
N GLY A 34 -0.50 2.61 -6.63
CA GLY A 34 0.87 2.64 -6.12
C GLY A 34 1.23 3.90 -5.32
N LYS A 35 0.29 4.73 -4.86
CA LYS A 35 0.58 5.97 -4.12
C LYS A 35 -0.21 6.03 -2.80
N ASN A 36 0.30 5.40 -1.75
CA ASN A 36 -0.36 5.28 -0.45
C ASN A 36 -0.47 6.58 0.36
N GLU A 37 0.44 7.53 0.16
CA GLU A 37 0.43 8.82 0.89
C GLU A 37 -0.29 9.94 0.14
N GLU A 38 -0.48 9.81 -1.17
CA GLU A 38 -1.07 10.87 -1.99
C GLU A 38 -2.60 10.77 -2.00
N ARG A 39 -3.25 11.84 -1.52
CA ARG A 39 -4.69 12.04 -1.62
C ARG A 39 -5.04 12.62 -3.00
N HIS A 40 -5.53 11.80 -3.92
CA HIS A 40 -5.94 12.24 -5.26
C HIS A 40 -7.35 12.85 -5.26
N LYS A 41 -8.20 12.38 -4.34
CA LYS A 41 -9.55 12.89 -4.08
C LYS A 41 -9.73 13.14 -2.59
N PRO A 42 -10.59 14.11 -2.19
CA PRO A 42 -10.87 14.35 -0.78
C PRO A 42 -11.32 13.09 0.00
N THR A 43 -11.97 12.16 -0.69
CA THR A 43 -12.50 10.90 -0.15
C THR A 43 -11.49 9.75 -0.07
N ASP A 44 -10.25 9.94 -0.51
CA ASP A 44 -9.25 8.87 -0.49
C ASP A 44 -8.83 8.52 0.94
N ILE A 45 -8.55 7.25 1.23
CA ILE A 45 -7.91 6.83 2.47
C ILE A 45 -6.41 6.73 2.19
N THR A 46 -5.61 7.52 2.90
CA THR A 46 -4.14 7.47 2.80
C THR A 46 -3.54 6.65 3.95
N LEU A 47 -2.23 6.35 3.88
CA LEU A 47 -1.53 5.68 4.98
C LEU A 47 -1.63 6.48 6.29
N SER A 48 -1.59 7.82 6.21
CA SER A 48 -1.78 8.70 7.36
C SER A 48 -3.14 8.48 8.06
N ASP A 49 -4.23 8.35 7.30
CA ASP A 49 -5.57 8.08 7.87
C ASP A 49 -5.61 6.72 8.58
N LEU A 50 -5.04 5.70 7.94
CA LEU A 50 -5.00 4.35 8.49
C LEU A 50 -4.10 4.28 9.75
N THR A 51 -2.99 5.00 9.75
CA THR A 51 -2.08 5.13 10.91
C THR A 51 -2.78 5.81 12.07
N ALA A 52 -3.56 6.86 11.81
CA ALA A 52 -4.35 7.53 12.84
C ALA A 52 -5.42 6.60 13.44
N ALA A 53 -6.11 5.81 12.61
CA ALA A 53 -7.08 4.82 13.07
C ALA A 53 -6.43 3.73 13.95
N ALA A 54 -5.26 3.22 13.54
CA ALA A 54 -4.52 2.21 14.28
C ALA A 54 -4.06 2.75 15.65
N LYS A 55 -3.48 3.96 15.68
CA LYS A 55 -3.05 4.64 16.90
C LYS A 55 -4.20 4.93 17.86
N GLY A 56 -5.38 5.27 17.35
CA GLY A 56 -6.57 5.51 18.17
C GLY A 56 -7.05 4.29 18.96
N HIS A 57 -6.55 3.10 18.62
CA HIS A 57 -6.91 1.83 19.23
C HIS A 57 -5.71 0.98 19.66
N ASP A 58 -4.53 1.59 19.78
CA ASP A 58 -3.28 0.92 20.21
C ASP A 58 -2.99 -0.39 19.44
N MET A 59 -3.18 -0.37 18.11
CA MET A 59 -2.95 -1.54 17.25
C MET A 59 -2.02 -1.24 16.07
N GLU A 60 -1.52 -2.29 15.44
CA GLU A 60 -0.73 -2.21 14.20
C GLU A 60 -1.59 -1.72 13.02
N VAL A 61 -0.95 -1.01 12.10
CA VAL A 61 -1.60 -0.47 10.88
C VAL A 61 -2.22 -1.59 10.03
N GLU A 62 -1.50 -2.70 9.88
CA GLU A 62 -1.99 -3.90 9.18
C GLU A 62 -3.26 -4.45 9.85
N LYS A 63 -3.28 -4.52 11.19
CA LYS A 63 -4.46 -4.99 11.93
C LYS A 63 -5.66 -4.06 11.77
N ALA A 64 -5.43 -2.75 11.68
CA ALA A 64 -6.50 -1.80 11.36
C ALA A 64 -7.07 -2.04 9.96
N ALA A 65 -6.23 -2.31 8.96
CA ALA A 65 -6.67 -2.64 7.60
C ALA A 65 -7.50 -3.94 7.57
N ASP A 66 -7.06 -4.99 8.26
CA ASP A 66 -7.78 -6.26 8.37
C ASP A 66 -9.18 -6.04 8.96
N ASN A 67 -9.28 -5.27 10.04
CA ASN A 67 -10.56 -5.01 10.70
C ASN A 67 -11.51 -4.22 9.78
N ILE A 68 -11.01 -3.28 8.98
CA ILE A 68 -11.80 -2.56 7.97
C ILE A 68 -12.29 -3.53 6.90
N HIS A 69 -11.42 -4.39 6.37
CA HIS A 69 -11.77 -5.40 5.38
C HIS A 69 -12.86 -6.36 5.90
N ASP A 70 -12.64 -6.93 7.09
CA ASP A 70 -13.56 -7.87 7.72
C ASP A 70 -14.91 -7.22 8.02
N GLY A 71 -14.91 -5.97 8.51
CA GLY A 71 -16.10 -5.17 8.74
C GLY A 71 -16.90 -4.94 7.46
N ALA A 72 -16.26 -4.49 6.39
CA ALA A 72 -16.90 -4.31 5.08
C ALA A 72 -17.46 -5.63 4.54
N ARG A 73 -16.69 -6.73 4.65
CA ARG A 73 -17.13 -8.06 4.23
C ARG A 73 -18.34 -8.55 5.01
N ALA A 74 -18.39 -8.34 6.34
CA ALA A 74 -19.53 -8.70 7.17
C ALA A 74 -20.78 -7.87 6.81
N LEU A 75 -20.61 -6.56 6.58
CA LEU A 75 -21.71 -5.69 6.15
C LEU A 75 -22.28 -6.11 4.79
N LYS A 76 -21.41 -6.46 3.83
CA LYS A 76 -21.83 -6.98 2.52
C LYS A 76 -22.61 -8.29 2.66
N LYS A 77 -22.12 -9.24 3.47
CA LYS A 77 -22.83 -10.51 3.74
C LYS A 77 -24.21 -10.27 4.39
N SER A 78 -24.33 -9.24 5.21
CA SER A 78 -25.61 -8.87 5.85
C SER A 78 -26.56 -8.06 4.95
N GLY A 79 -26.15 -7.74 3.71
CA GLY A 79 -26.94 -6.93 2.77
C GLY A 79 -27.05 -5.44 3.13
N LYS A 80 -26.23 -4.94 4.06
CA LYS A 80 -26.23 -3.53 4.47
C LYS A 80 -25.49 -2.63 3.49
N ILE A 81 -24.52 -3.18 2.75
CA ILE A 81 -23.76 -2.51 1.69
C ILE A 81 -23.62 -3.45 0.48
N GLY A 82 -23.40 -2.86 -0.70
CA GLY A 82 -23.40 -3.55 -2.00
C GLY A 82 -22.18 -4.43 -2.27
#